data_AF-A0A6G3Q1H6-F1
#
_entry.id   AF-A0A6G3Q1H6-F1
#
_cell.length_a   1.000
_cell.length_b   1.000
_cell.length_c   1.000
_cell.angle_alpha   90.00
_cell.angle_beta   90.00
_cell.angle_gamma   90.00
#
_symmetry.space_group_name_H-M   'P 1'
#
loop_
_entity.id
_entity.type
_entity.pdbx_description
1 polymer ?
#
loop_
_entity_poly.entity_id
_entity_poly.type
_entity_poly.pdbx_seq_one_letter_code
_entity_poly.pdbx_strand_id
1 'polypeptide(L)'
;MGRKALLRVLMVAVMAGSAVSLTAGPASAATGVFVSGGDVIVNAGSGVANNITVSLSGSFVVIQDTAATLTAGIGCSAQINGSVACQVGSFPTVVVNAGDLNDRITKTGNVRGNLKGESGNDIIGGGPSPGSNILNGGAGNDTLNGGPTFDLLIGGPGADTLSGGGGTTDIASYFESGSGVVVDIDNAADDGVGGEGDNVLTDVETIYGSEFNDTITGSASNDTMLGYGGNDRLVGGAGNDSLVGDLVPSSSGRTGADTLVGGPGNDTLNGVDNILGNDSVDGGANTDTCTADTGDTKSLCEA
;
A
#
# COMPACT_ATOMS: atom_id res chain seq x y z
N MET A 1 -13.04 10.76 -41.67
CA MET A 1 -12.44 9.53 -41.11
C MET A 1 -11.48 9.93 -40.00
N GLY A 2 -12.03 10.23 -38.83
CA GLY A 2 -11.27 10.68 -37.66
C GLY A 2 -10.70 9.48 -36.93
N ARG A 3 -9.40 9.52 -36.64
CA ARG A 3 -8.70 8.51 -35.84
C ARG A 3 -9.28 8.53 -34.43
N LYS A 4 -10.00 7.48 -34.04
CA LYS A 4 -10.30 7.20 -32.63
C LYS A 4 -8.95 7.00 -31.92
N ALA A 5 -8.61 7.92 -31.04
CA ALA A 5 -7.56 7.70 -30.07
C ALA A 5 -8.06 6.58 -29.15
N LEU A 6 -7.53 5.36 -29.33
CA LEU A 6 -7.59 4.36 -28.27
C LEU A 6 -6.76 4.93 -27.12
N LEU A 7 -7.45 5.52 -26.15
CA LEU A 7 -6.91 5.80 -24.85
C LEU A 7 -6.42 4.46 -24.31
N ARG A 8 -5.11 4.28 -24.27
CA ARG A 8 -4.48 3.20 -23.53
C ARG A 8 -4.76 3.52 -22.07
N VAL A 9 -5.86 2.99 -21.54
CA VAL A 9 -5.95 2.65 -20.12
C VAL A 9 -4.75 1.76 -19.90
N LEU A 10 -3.72 2.32 -19.28
CA LEU A 10 -2.59 1.57 -18.81
C LEU A 10 -3.20 0.64 -17.76
N MET A 11 -3.50 -0.58 -18.18
CA MET A 11 -3.68 -1.71 -17.29
C MET A 11 -2.61 -1.59 -16.21
N VAL A 12 -3.01 -1.20 -15.00
CA VAL A 12 -2.28 -1.51 -13.77
C VAL A 12 -2.51 -3.01 -13.53
N ALA A 13 -1.99 -3.80 -14.46
CA ALA A 13 -1.95 -5.26 -14.40
C ALA A 13 -0.48 -5.65 -14.45
N VAL A 14 0.24 -5.34 -13.38
CA VAL A 14 1.23 -6.19 -12.69
C VAL A 14 1.37 -5.57 -11.29
N MET A 15 0.41 -5.78 -10.38
CA MET A 15 0.63 -6.69 -9.24
C MET A 15 -0.59 -7.56 -8.88
N ALA A 16 -1.69 -7.53 -9.63
CA ALA A 16 -2.77 -8.50 -9.47
C ALA A 16 -2.30 -9.86 -10.03
N GLY A 17 -1.93 -10.80 -9.16
CA GLY A 17 -1.69 -12.20 -9.54
C GLY A 17 -0.39 -12.84 -9.05
N SER A 18 0.46 -12.12 -8.34
CA SER A 18 1.27 -12.77 -7.32
C SER A 18 0.75 -12.23 -6.01
N ALA A 19 0.28 -13.11 -5.12
CA ALA A 19 0.38 -12.79 -3.71
C ALA A 19 1.76 -12.15 -3.56
N VAL A 20 1.83 -10.90 -3.09
CA VAL A 20 3.07 -10.48 -2.44
C VAL A 20 3.19 -11.52 -1.35
N SER A 21 4.01 -12.54 -1.61
CA SER A 21 4.31 -13.56 -0.63
C SER A 21 5.18 -12.84 0.38
N LEU A 22 4.55 -12.02 1.20
CA LEU A 22 4.88 -11.87 2.60
C LEU A 22 4.66 -13.27 3.18
N THR A 23 5.52 -14.22 2.82
CA THR A 23 5.78 -15.31 3.74
C THR A 23 6.15 -14.58 5.01
N ALA A 24 5.23 -14.57 5.96
CA ALA A 24 5.53 -14.60 7.37
C ALA A 24 6.50 -15.77 7.53
N GLY A 25 7.78 -15.50 7.27
CA GLY A 25 8.82 -16.30 7.85
C GLY A 25 8.63 -16.10 9.34
N PRO A 26 8.47 -17.16 10.14
CA PRO A 26 8.42 -16.98 11.58
C PRO A 26 9.62 -16.12 12.00
N ALA A 27 9.43 -15.23 12.97
CA ALA A 27 10.42 -14.41 13.66
C ALA A 27 11.56 -15.25 14.32
N SER A 28 12.26 -16.06 13.52
CA SER A 28 13.35 -16.95 13.89
C SER A 28 14.29 -17.29 12.72
N ALA A 29 14.19 -16.60 11.58
CA ALA A 29 15.24 -16.66 10.57
C ALA A 29 16.50 -16.01 11.19
N ALA A 30 17.60 -16.77 11.30
CA ALA A 30 18.84 -16.38 11.96
C ALA A 30 19.14 -14.87 11.85
N THR A 31 19.17 -14.19 13.00
CA THR A 31 19.45 -12.75 13.11
C THR A 31 20.69 -12.36 12.31
N GLY A 32 20.59 -11.33 11.50
CA GLY A 32 21.72 -10.84 10.73
C GLY A 32 21.35 -10.17 9.42
N VAL A 33 22.38 -9.75 8.70
CA VAL A 33 22.28 -9.04 7.44
C VAL A 33 23.06 -9.80 6.37
N PHE A 34 22.40 -10.17 5.28
CA PHE A 34 23.01 -10.95 4.20
C PHE A 34 22.43 -10.58 2.84
N VAL A 35 23.12 -10.98 1.76
CA VAL A 35 22.65 -10.80 0.38
C VAL A 35 22.03 -12.10 -0.12
N SER A 36 20.84 -12.03 -0.69
CA SER A 36 20.15 -13.14 -1.35
C SER A 36 19.48 -12.64 -2.62
N GLY A 37 19.73 -13.30 -3.77
CA GLY A 37 19.12 -12.91 -5.04
C GLY A 37 19.48 -11.51 -5.55
N GLY A 38 20.46 -10.83 -4.94
CA GLY A 38 20.81 -9.43 -5.23
C GLY A 38 20.19 -8.42 -4.26
N ASP A 39 19.27 -8.86 -3.41
CA ASP A 39 18.65 -8.05 -2.37
C ASP A 39 19.41 -8.17 -1.05
N VAL A 40 19.39 -7.11 -0.25
CA VAL A 40 19.94 -7.11 1.10
C VAL A 40 18.81 -7.44 2.07
N ILE A 41 18.95 -8.54 2.79
CA ILE A 41 17.98 -9.00 3.78
C ILE A 41 18.51 -8.64 5.17
N VAL A 42 17.67 -7.98 5.97
CA VAL A 42 17.91 -7.62 7.37
C VAL A 42 16.87 -8.35 8.21
N ASN A 43 17.33 -9.28 9.05
CA ASN A 43 16.51 -9.91 10.08
C ASN A 43 17.02 -9.43 11.43
N ALA A 44 16.29 -8.52 12.07
CA ALA A 44 16.71 -7.98 13.35
C ALA A 44 16.41 -8.94 14.51
N GLY A 45 16.90 -8.59 15.70
CA GLY A 45 16.78 -9.45 16.88
C GLY A 45 15.39 -9.40 17.49
N SER A 46 14.94 -10.50 18.08
CA SER A 46 13.73 -10.53 18.90
C SER A 46 14.02 -10.25 20.39
N GLY A 47 12.98 -9.88 21.12
CA GLY A 47 12.99 -9.48 22.53
C GLY A 47 13.59 -8.09 22.78
N VAL A 48 13.85 -7.30 21.73
CA VAL A 48 14.44 -5.95 21.81
C VAL A 48 13.84 -5.06 20.73
N ALA A 49 13.60 -3.79 21.05
CA ALA A 49 13.32 -2.80 20.03
C ALA A 49 14.59 -2.56 19.19
N ASN A 50 14.44 -2.46 17.88
CA ASN A 50 15.49 -2.29 16.88
C ASN A 50 15.37 -0.90 16.25
N ASN A 51 16.50 -0.22 16.07
CA ASN A 51 16.51 1.11 15.45
C ASN A 51 17.43 1.09 14.23
N ILE A 52 16.84 0.64 13.12
CA ILE A 52 17.49 0.26 11.89
C ILE A 52 17.57 1.47 10.95
N THR A 53 18.79 1.85 10.59
CA THR A 53 19.06 2.81 9.53
C THR A 53 19.65 2.11 8.31
N VAL A 54 18.99 2.29 7.16
CA VAL A 54 19.41 1.79 5.86
C VAL A 54 19.97 2.95 5.05
N SER A 55 21.21 2.82 4.59
CA SER A 55 21.89 3.84 3.78
C SER A 55 22.57 3.22 2.57
N LEU A 56 22.82 4.03 1.54
CA LEU A 56 23.57 3.64 0.35
C LEU A 56 24.82 4.52 0.25
N SER A 57 25.99 3.90 0.19
CA SER A 57 27.28 4.57 0.04
C SER A 57 28.08 3.90 -1.07
N GLY A 58 28.11 4.53 -2.25
CA GLY A 58 28.69 3.92 -3.45
C GLY A 58 27.95 2.63 -3.83
N SER A 59 28.69 1.52 -3.93
CA SER A 59 28.14 0.18 -4.24
C SER A 59 27.85 -0.65 -2.99
N PHE A 60 27.68 0.00 -1.84
CA PHE A 60 27.39 -0.67 -0.58
C PHE A 60 26.09 -0.16 0.02
N VAL A 61 25.19 -1.08 0.34
CA VAL A 61 24.15 -0.81 1.33
C VAL A 61 24.76 -0.99 2.70
N VAL A 62 24.60 0.01 3.56
CA VAL A 62 25.10 -0.02 4.94
C VAL A 62 23.91 0.01 5.88
N ILE A 63 23.84 -1.01 6.72
CA ILE A 63 22.80 -1.21 7.72
C ILE A 63 23.40 -0.92 9.09
N GLN A 64 22.75 -0.07 9.86
CA GLN A 64 23.08 0.17 11.25
C GLN A 64 21.87 -0.12 12.10
N ASP A 65 22.08 -0.81 13.22
CA ASP A 65 21.12 -0.89 14.29
C ASP A 65 21.75 -0.28 15.53
N THR A 66 21.08 0.70 16.13
CA THR A 66 21.59 1.40 17.32
C THR A 66 21.09 0.80 18.62
N ALA A 67 20.16 -0.13 18.56
CA ALA A 67 19.56 -0.79 19.71
C ALA A 67 20.02 -2.26 19.87
N ALA A 68 20.42 -2.91 18.77
CA ALA A 68 20.97 -4.27 18.80
C ALA A 68 22.27 -4.42 17.99
N THR A 69 22.98 -5.54 18.21
CA THR A 69 24.19 -5.88 17.43
C THR A 69 23.80 -6.64 16.18
N LEU A 70 24.24 -6.15 15.01
CA LEU A 70 24.05 -6.83 13.74
C LEU A 70 25.14 -7.88 13.49
N THR A 71 24.74 -9.02 12.94
CA THR A 71 25.67 -10.06 12.47
C THR A 71 25.75 -10.03 10.94
N ALA A 72 26.98 -9.95 10.40
CA ALA A 72 27.18 -10.00 8.96
C ALA A 72 27.14 -11.45 8.44
N GLY A 73 26.26 -11.70 7.47
CA GLY A 73 26.17 -12.94 6.73
C GLY A 73 26.80 -12.86 5.33
N ILE A 74 26.39 -13.77 4.44
CA ILE A 74 26.94 -13.91 3.09
C ILE A 74 26.77 -12.59 2.30
N GLY A 75 27.80 -12.16 1.59
CA GLY A 75 27.77 -10.94 0.77
C GLY A 75 27.91 -9.63 1.57
N CYS A 76 28.06 -9.72 2.88
CA CYS A 76 28.18 -8.58 3.78
C CYS A 76 29.43 -8.67 4.65
N SER A 77 29.83 -7.54 5.23
CA SER A 77 30.99 -7.42 6.11
C SER A 77 30.67 -6.49 7.28
N ALA A 78 30.99 -6.95 8.49
CA ALA A 78 30.89 -6.13 9.69
C ALA A 78 31.90 -4.98 9.63
N GLN A 79 31.47 -3.79 10.01
CA GLN A 79 32.27 -2.58 10.06
C GLN A 79 32.69 -2.26 11.50
N ILE A 80 33.74 -1.46 11.66
CA ILE A 80 34.30 -1.11 12.97
C ILE A 80 33.30 -0.36 13.85
N ASN A 81 32.38 0.39 13.24
CA ASN A 81 31.33 1.15 13.94
C ASN A 81 30.10 0.30 14.31
N GLY A 82 30.15 -1.04 14.15
CA GLY A 82 29.03 -1.94 14.42
C GLY A 82 27.98 -2.02 13.31
N SER A 83 28.14 -1.25 12.22
CA SER A 83 27.30 -1.38 11.03
C SER A 83 27.68 -2.62 10.21
N VAL A 84 26.78 -3.07 9.33
CA VAL A 84 27.05 -4.11 8.34
C VAL A 84 26.95 -3.52 6.95
N ALA A 85 27.99 -3.70 6.13
CA ALA A 85 28.02 -3.25 4.76
C ALA A 85 27.92 -4.43 3.79
N CYS A 86 26.97 -4.37 2.86
CA CYS A 86 26.70 -5.39 1.86
C CYS A 86 26.99 -4.84 0.47
N GLN A 87 27.80 -5.57 -0.30
CA GLN A 87 28.11 -5.16 -1.66
C GLN A 87 26.91 -5.45 -2.56
N VAL A 88 26.44 -4.45 -3.30
CA VAL A 88 25.24 -4.52 -4.13
C VAL A 88 25.50 -4.07 -5.56
N GLY A 89 24.60 -4.47 -6.45
CA GLY A 89 24.52 -3.93 -7.81
C GLY A 89 23.81 -2.57 -7.86
N SER A 90 23.48 -2.13 -9.07
CA SER A 90 22.66 -0.93 -9.28
C SER A 90 21.22 -1.17 -8.82
N PHE A 91 20.62 -0.17 -8.16
CA PHE A 91 19.22 -0.19 -7.68
C PHE A 91 18.88 -1.38 -6.78
N PRO A 92 19.59 -1.55 -5.65
CA PRO A 92 19.31 -2.64 -4.71
C PRO A 92 17.91 -2.50 -4.09
N THR A 93 17.32 -3.65 -3.78
CA THR A 93 16.19 -3.73 -2.85
C THR A 93 16.72 -4.15 -1.49
N VAL A 94 16.19 -3.54 -0.43
CA VAL A 94 16.44 -3.94 0.94
C VAL A 94 15.15 -4.48 1.52
N VAL A 95 15.21 -5.69 2.08
CA VAL A 95 14.12 -6.29 2.85
C VAL A 95 14.49 -6.17 4.32
N VAL A 96 13.66 -5.54 5.12
CA VAL A 96 13.84 -5.42 6.57
C VAL A 96 12.68 -6.10 7.27
N ASN A 97 13.00 -7.05 8.16
CA ASN A 97 12.07 -7.59 9.14
C ASN A 97 12.57 -7.12 10.51
N ALA A 98 11.86 -6.14 11.09
CA ALA A 98 12.32 -5.44 12.29
C ALA A 98 12.10 -6.24 13.58
N GLY A 99 11.12 -7.14 13.61
CA GLY A 99 11.07 -8.19 14.62
C GLY A 99 9.90 -8.05 15.58
N ASP A 100 10.17 -7.76 16.83
CA ASP A 100 9.12 -7.57 17.83
C ASP A 100 9.38 -6.31 18.65
N LEU A 101 8.36 -5.88 19.40
CA LEU A 101 8.35 -4.61 20.11
C LEU A 101 8.38 -3.42 19.16
N ASN A 102 8.51 -2.21 19.72
CA ASN A 102 8.38 -0.97 18.98
C ASN A 102 9.70 -0.65 18.26
N ASP A 103 9.74 -0.93 16.98
CA ASP A 103 10.87 -0.78 16.11
C ASP A 103 10.85 0.55 15.33
N ARG A 104 12.02 0.91 14.82
CA ARG A 104 12.17 2.05 13.92
C ARG A 104 12.99 1.66 12.71
N ILE A 105 12.44 1.89 11.52
CA ILE A 105 13.14 1.71 10.25
C ILE A 105 13.27 3.08 9.57
N THR A 106 14.49 3.52 9.30
CA THR A 106 14.78 4.78 8.60
C THR A 106 15.65 4.53 7.38
N LYS A 107 15.12 4.85 6.19
CA LYS A 107 15.93 4.92 4.97
C LYS A 107 16.51 6.32 4.77
N THR A 108 17.81 6.36 4.46
CA THR A 108 18.54 7.58 4.08
C THR A 108 19.21 7.48 2.71
N GLY A 109 19.29 6.28 2.16
CA GLY A 109 19.84 6.01 0.84
C GLY A 109 18.78 5.68 -0.21
N ASN A 110 19.15 5.88 -1.47
CA ASN A 110 18.31 5.65 -2.64
C ASN A 110 18.25 4.14 -2.98
N VAL A 111 17.56 3.37 -2.15
CA VAL A 111 17.31 1.94 -2.33
C VAL A 111 15.80 1.70 -2.38
N ARG A 112 15.32 0.61 -2.99
CA ARG A 112 13.91 0.22 -2.79
C ARG A 112 13.78 -0.50 -1.45
N GLY A 113 12.67 -0.29 -0.75
CA GLY A 113 12.40 -0.91 0.56
C GLY A 113 11.25 -1.91 0.49
N ASN A 114 11.42 -3.08 1.10
CA ASN A 114 10.34 -3.90 1.61
C ASN A 114 10.54 -3.94 3.12
N LEU A 115 9.83 -3.08 3.83
CA LEU A 115 10.10 -2.74 5.23
C LEU A 115 8.94 -3.25 6.07
N LYS A 116 9.24 -4.10 7.06
CA LYS A 116 8.24 -4.71 7.92
C LYS A 116 8.55 -4.43 9.39
N GLY A 117 7.58 -3.87 10.09
CA GLY A 117 7.62 -3.68 11.53
C GLY A 117 7.42 -5.00 12.28
N GLU A 118 6.42 -5.77 11.84
CA GLU A 118 5.99 -7.09 12.35
C GLU A 118 5.10 -7.01 13.59
N SER A 119 5.62 -6.87 14.81
CA SER A 119 4.78 -6.80 16.01
C SER A 119 5.25 -5.71 16.94
N GLY A 120 4.40 -4.75 17.29
CA GLY A 120 4.77 -3.60 18.09
C GLY A 120 4.18 -2.34 17.49
N ASN A 121 4.49 -1.20 18.11
CA ASN A 121 4.11 0.09 17.56
C ASN A 121 5.33 0.69 16.86
N ASP A 122 5.37 0.53 15.55
CA ASP A 122 6.56 0.72 14.73
C ASP A 122 6.54 2.06 14.00
N ILE A 123 7.73 2.57 13.70
CA ILE A 123 7.88 3.78 12.88
C ILE A 123 8.71 3.43 11.64
N ILE A 124 8.06 3.43 10.48
CA ILE A 124 8.66 3.02 9.22
C ILE A 124 8.68 4.20 8.24
N GLY A 125 9.88 4.60 7.82
CA GLY A 125 10.07 5.64 6.82
C GLY A 125 10.74 5.12 5.55
N GLY A 126 10.06 5.27 4.41
CA GLY A 126 10.56 4.93 3.08
C GLY A 126 11.74 5.81 2.61
N GLY A 127 11.97 6.97 3.25
CA GLY A 127 13.18 7.77 3.06
C GLY A 127 13.16 8.58 1.76
N PRO A 128 14.31 8.94 1.18
CA PRO A 128 14.38 9.82 0.00
C PRO A 128 14.25 9.08 -1.34
N SER A 129 13.99 9.84 -2.41
CA SER A 129 13.92 9.35 -3.80
C SER A 129 15.31 9.10 -4.43
N PRO A 130 15.42 8.21 -5.43
CA PRO A 130 14.38 7.35 -5.99
C PRO A 130 14.20 6.06 -5.20
N GLY A 131 12.97 5.58 -5.09
CA GLY A 131 12.71 4.21 -4.66
C GLY A 131 11.31 4.04 -4.12
N SER A 132 10.49 3.34 -4.89
CA SER A 132 9.20 2.84 -4.42
C SER A 132 9.38 1.80 -3.32
N ASN A 133 8.54 1.90 -2.29
CA ASN A 133 8.62 1.05 -1.12
C ASN A 133 7.34 0.27 -0.88
N ILE A 134 7.48 -0.87 -0.21
CA ILE A 134 6.41 -1.59 0.43
C ILE A 134 6.66 -1.46 1.92
N LEU A 135 5.73 -0.84 2.64
CA LEU A 135 5.76 -0.66 4.08
C LEU A 135 4.64 -1.50 4.67
N ASN A 136 4.98 -2.39 5.59
CA ASN A 136 4.05 -3.18 6.35
C ASN A 136 4.30 -2.91 7.84
N GLY A 137 3.34 -2.30 8.53
CA GLY A 137 3.42 -2.06 9.97
C GLY A 137 3.43 -3.38 10.72
N GLY A 138 2.36 -4.16 10.52
CA GLY A 138 2.19 -5.45 11.15
C GLY A 138 1.12 -5.35 12.21
N ALA A 139 1.35 -5.91 13.39
CA ALA A 139 0.41 -5.82 14.50
C ALA A 139 0.84 -4.75 15.49
N GLY A 140 -0.06 -3.85 15.85
CA GLY A 140 0.16 -2.76 16.79
C GLY A 140 -0.24 -1.43 16.17
N ASN A 141 0.12 -0.33 16.81
CA ASN A 141 -0.23 1.00 16.32
C ASN A 141 0.99 1.63 15.64
N ASP A 142 1.02 1.55 14.32
CA ASP A 142 2.17 1.86 13.50
C ASP A 142 2.09 3.27 12.88
N THR A 143 3.24 3.79 12.50
CA THR A 143 3.35 5.03 11.73
C THR A 143 4.18 4.77 10.48
N LEU A 144 3.50 4.81 9.33
CA LEU A 144 4.09 4.57 8.03
C LEU A 144 4.18 5.89 7.24
N ASN A 145 5.36 6.17 6.71
CA ASN A 145 5.58 7.27 5.76
C ASN A 145 6.29 6.74 4.51
N GLY A 146 5.57 6.69 3.40
CA GLY A 146 6.09 6.21 2.11
C GLY A 146 7.25 7.07 1.62
N GLY A 147 7.11 8.37 1.75
CA GLY A 147 8.10 9.35 1.31
C GLY A 147 7.81 9.77 -0.13
N PRO A 148 8.80 10.16 -0.92
CA PRO A 148 8.56 10.51 -2.31
C PRO A 148 8.42 9.27 -3.20
N THR A 149 7.76 9.45 -4.35
CA THR A 149 7.53 8.46 -5.41
C THR A 149 6.27 7.61 -5.20
N PHE A 150 6.31 6.32 -5.47
CA PHE A 150 5.14 5.45 -5.36
C PHE A 150 5.39 4.48 -4.22
N ASP A 151 4.50 4.43 -3.25
CA ASP A 151 4.63 3.58 -2.09
C ASP A 151 3.35 2.77 -1.84
N LEU A 152 3.52 1.54 -1.35
CA LEU A 152 2.44 0.68 -0.86
C LEU A 152 2.53 0.63 0.67
N LEU A 153 1.45 1.03 1.33
CA LEU A 153 1.30 1.10 2.77
C LEU A 153 0.28 0.05 3.22
N ILE A 154 0.70 -0.80 4.15
CA ILE A 154 -0.14 -1.81 4.80
C ILE A 154 0.04 -1.57 6.29
N GLY A 155 -0.98 -1.01 6.96
CA GLY A 155 -0.97 -0.83 8.42
C GLY A 155 -0.93 -2.20 9.11
N GLY A 156 -2.05 -2.91 9.01
CA GLY A 156 -2.25 -4.20 9.63
C GLY A 156 -3.22 -4.04 10.81
N PRO A 157 -3.23 -4.97 11.78
CA PRO A 157 -4.10 -4.82 12.94
C PRO A 157 -3.61 -3.77 13.94
N GLY A 158 -4.47 -2.82 14.31
CA GLY A 158 -4.20 -1.79 15.31
C GLY A 158 -4.40 -0.39 14.74
N ALA A 159 -4.27 0.65 15.57
CA ALA A 159 -4.58 2.02 15.14
C ALA A 159 -3.36 2.65 14.44
N ASP A 160 -3.35 2.62 13.11
CA ASP A 160 -2.20 3.01 12.30
C ASP A 160 -2.29 4.44 11.76
N THR A 161 -1.15 5.04 11.42
CA THR A 161 -1.09 6.30 10.66
C THR A 161 -0.39 6.07 9.34
N LEU A 162 -1.09 6.34 8.23
CA LEU A 162 -0.67 6.00 6.88
C LEU A 162 -0.47 7.29 6.06
N SER A 163 0.79 7.66 5.83
CA SER A 163 1.18 8.81 5.00
C SER A 163 1.85 8.32 3.71
N GLY A 164 1.26 8.65 2.56
CA GLY A 164 1.88 8.38 1.25
C GLY A 164 3.14 9.20 1.07
N GLY A 165 3.03 10.48 1.38
CA GLY A 165 4.12 11.45 1.32
C GLY A 165 4.07 12.26 0.03
N GLY A 166 5.08 12.10 -0.81
CA GLY A 166 5.20 12.84 -2.05
C GLY A 166 5.05 11.92 -3.26
N GLY A 167 3.86 11.54 -3.64
CA GLY A 167 3.60 10.73 -4.81
C GLY A 167 2.50 11.34 -5.65
N THR A 168 1.93 10.53 -6.52
CA THR A 168 0.61 10.79 -7.10
C THR A 168 -0.22 9.50 -7.18
N THR A 169 0.23 8.44 -6.52
CA THR A 169 -0.27 7.07 -6.69
C THR A 169 0.00 6.23 -5.44
N ASP A 170 0.23 6.85 -4.28
CA ASP A 170 0.53 6.10 -3.06
C ASP A 170 -0.70 5.30 -2.62
N ILE A 171 -0.49 4.04 -2.24
CA ILE A 171 -1.57 3.08 -1.94
C ILE A 171 -1.64 2.83 -0.45
N ALA A 172 -2.78 3.08 0.19
CA ALA A 172 -3.15 2.43 1.44
C ALA A 172 -3.98 1.17 1.12
N SER A 173 -3.52 0.01 1.63
CA SER A 173 -4.07 -1.29 1.24
C SER A 173 -4.68 -2.05 2.41
N TYR A 174 -5.99 -2.25 2.35
CA TYR A 174 -6.80 -3.08 3.24
C TYR A 174 -7.12 -4.46 2.64
N PHE A 175 -6.51 -4.82 1.51
CA PHE A 175 -6.78 -6.06 0.78
C PHE A 175 -6.63 -7.33 1.62
N GLU A 176 -5.69 -7.36 2.57
CA GLU A 176 -5.47 -8.52 3.45
C GLU A 176 -6.38 -8.51 4.70
N SER A 177 -7.26 -7.52 4.84
CA SER A 177 -8.21 -7.44 5.95
C SER A 177 -9.18 -8.63 5.94
N GLY A 178 -9.46 -9.14 7.14
CA GLY A 178 -10.42 -10.23 7.36
C GLY A 178 -11.89 -9.79 7.41
N SER A 179 -12.17 -8.50 7.22
CA SER A 179 -13.51 -7.90 7.27
C SER A 179 -13.57 -6.59 6.48
N GLY A 180 -14.79 -6.12 6.20
CA GLY A 180 -15.02 -4.84 5.55
C GLY A 180 -14.48 -3.67 6.36
N VAL A 181 -14.00 -2.65 5.66
CA VAL A 181 -13.38 -1.45 6.24
C VAL A 181 -14.21 -0.19 6.00
N VAL A 182 -14.04 0.80 6.86
CA VAL A 182 -14.51 2.17 6.65
C VAL A 182 -13.28 3.04 6.49
N VAL A 183 -13.18 3.79 5.40
CA VAL A 183 -12.07 4.71 5.14
C VAL A 183 -12.63 6.04 4.65
N ASP A 184 -12.20 7.15 5.24
CA ASP A 184 -12.46 8.51 4.81
C ASP A 184 -11.14 9.28 4.76
N ILE A 185 -10.68 9.69 3.59
CA ILE A 185 -9.40 10.39 3.43
C ILE A 185 -9.53 11.86 3.89
N ASP A 186 -9.67 12.06 5.20
CA ASP A 186 -9.91 13.35 5.84
C ASP A 186 -8.93 13.68 6.98
N ASN A 187 -7.95 12.79 7.23
CA ASN A 187 -6.96 12.89 8.31
C ASN A 187 -7.58 12.80 9.73
N ALA A 188 -8.72 12.13 9.87
CA ALA A 188 -9.25 11.66 11.14
C ALA A 188 -8.78 10.23 11.44
N ALA A 189 -8.73 9.89 12.75
CA ALA A 189 -8.30 8.57 13.21
C ALA A 189 -9.51 7.68 13.50
N ASP A 190 -10.30 7.41 12.47
CA ASP A 190 -11.52 6.58 12.51
C ASP A 190 -11.66 5.63 11.30
N ASP A 191 -10.56 5.38 10.60
CA ASP A 191 -10.47 4.45 9.47
C ASP A 191 -10.21 2.99 9.92
N GLY A 192 -10.24 2.09 8.93
CA GLY A 192 -9.90 0.68 9.05
C GLY A 192 -11.10 -0.21 9.40
N VAL A 193 -10.85 -1.32 10.07
CA VAL A 193 -11.93 -2.16 10.62
C VAL A 193 -12.65 -1.39 11.73
N GLY A 194 -13.96 -1.60 11.89
CA GLY A 194 -14.75 -0.86 12.88
C GLY A 194 -14.14 -0.84 14.29
N GLY A 195 -13.68 0.33 14.73
CA GLY A 195 -13.06 0.57 16.04
C GLY A 195 -11.54 0.38 16.10
N GLU A 196 -10.89 0.13 14.97
CA GLU A 196 -9.43 0.07 14.81
C GLU A 196 -8.81 1.47 14.99
N GLY A 197 -9.32 2.46 14.24
CA GLY A 197 -8.92 3.86 14.41
C GLY A 197 -7.66 4.22 13.64
N ASP A 198 -7.51 3.65 12.46
CA ASP A 198 -6.50 4.08 11.50
C ASP A 198 -6.72 5.54 11.12
N ASN A 199 -5.66 6.18 10.63
CA ASN A 199 -5.67 7.50 10.06
C ASN A 199 -4.97 7.47 8.69
N VAL A 200 -5.76 7.42 7.63
CA VAL A 200 -5.29 7.58 6.26
C VAL A 200 -5.16 9.06 5.95
N LEU A 201 -3.92 9.52 5.71
CA LEU A 201 -3.67 10.93 5.47
C LEU A 201 -4.06 11.34 4.04
N THR A 202 -4.31 12.65 3.87
CA THR A 202 -4.68 13.26 2.59
C THR A 202 -3.58 13.28 1.52
N ASP A 203 -2.43 12.67 1.82
CA ASP A 203 -1.32 12.47 0.88
C ASP A 203 -1.26 11.01 0.37
N VAL A 204 -2.35 10.26 0.52
CA VAL A 204 -2.61 8.96 -0.10
C VAL A 204 -3.61 9.19 -1.24
N GLU A 205 -3.30 8.69 -2.44
CA GLU A 205 -4.14 8.87 -3.64
C GLU A 205 -4.88 7.60 -4.06
N THR A 206 -4.56 6.45 -3.46
CA THR A 206 -5.16 5.17 -3.83
C THR A 206 -5.53 4.35 -2.62
N ILE A 207 -6.78 3.88 -2.59
CA ILE A 207 -7.26 2.93 -1.59
C ILE A 207 -7.57 1.60 -2.25
N TYR A 208 -6.97 0.55 -1.70
CA TYR A 208 -7.38 -0.82 -1.96
C TYR A 208 -8.24 -1.30 -0.81
N GLY A 209 -9.53 -1.55 -1.08
CA GLY A 209 -10.47 -2.18 -0.16
C GLY A 209 -10.11 -3.64 0.15
N SER A 210 -10.94 -4.27 0.96
CA SER A 210 -10.87 -5.67 1.37
C SER A 210 -11.66 -6.58 0.40
N GLU A 211 -11.70 -7.89 0.65
CA GLU A 211 -12.62 -8.79 -0.08
C GLU A 211 -14.02 -8.89 0.59
N PHE A 212 -14.44 -7.82 1.26
CA PHE A 212 -15.70 -7.71 1.98
C PHE A 212 -16.31 -6.32 1.78
N ASN A 213 -17.56 -6.15 2.23
CA ASN A 213 -18.31 -4.90 2.09
C ASN A 213 -17.58 -3.71 2.74
N ASP A 214 -17.05 -2.83 1.92
CA ASP A 214 -16.32 -1.64 2.34
C ASP A 214 -17.16 -0.38 2.22
N THR A 215 -16.76 0.67 2.95
CA THR A 215 -17.24 2.04 2.75
C THR A 215 -16.04 2.96 2.66
N ILE A 216 -15.74 3.43 1.46
CA ILE A 216 -14.55 4.23 1.17
C ILE A 216 -15.00 5.59 0.62
N THR A 217 -14.52 6.66 1.24
CA THR A 217 -14.70 8.05 0.81
C THR A 217 -13.33 8.65 0.52
N GLY A 218 -13.18 9.19 -0.68
CA GLY A 218 -11.97 9.89 -1.09
C GLY A 218 -11.92 11.32 -0.58
N SER A 219 -10.91 12.01 -1.04
CA SER A 219 -10.55 13.36 -0.63
C SER A 219 -11.14 14.41 -1.59
N ALA A 220 -10.51 15.58 -1.61
CA ALA A 220 -10.76 16.61 -2.62
C ALA A 220 -9.73 16.59 -3.78
N SER A 221 -8.87 15.57 -3.81
CA SER A 221 -7.86 15.33 -4.83
C SER A 221 -8.37 14.30 -5.85
N ASN A 222 -7.56 13.93 -6.84
CA ASN A 222 -7.93 12.83 -7.74
C ASN A 222 -7.60 11.51 -7.05
N ASP A 223 -8.62 10.73 -6.72
CA ASP A 223 -8.47 9.49 -5.96
C ASP A 223 -8.75 8.26 -6.82
N THR A 224 -8.09 7.15 -6.48
CA THR A 224 -8.33 5.84 -7.09
C THR A 224 -8.79 4.85 -6.03
N MET A 225 -9.94 4.21 -6.23
CA MET A 225 -10.52 3.28 -5.27
C MET A 225 -10.86 1.96 -5.94
N LEU A 226 -10.44 0.87 -5.32
CA LEU A 226 -10.78 -0.48 -5.73
C LEU A 226 -11.48 -1.18 -4.57
N GLY A 227 -12.77 -1.49 -4.71
CA GLY A 227 -13.57 -2.21 -3.70
C GLY A 227 -13.25 -3.71 -3.64
N TYR A 228 -12.78 -4.27 -4.76
CA TYR A 228 -12.43 -5.68 -4.94
C TYR A 228 -13.59 -6.66 -4.95
N GLY A 229 -14.20 -6.94 -3.81
CA GLY A 229 -15.17 -8.00 -3.68
C GLY A 229 -16.08 -7.74 -2.50
N GLY A 230 -17.39 -7.86 -2.68
CA GLY A 230 -18.35 -7.54 -1.62
C GLY A 230 -19.34 -6.51 -2.12
N ASN A 231 -20.23 -6.04 -1.26
CA ASN A 231 -21.11 -4.92 -1.59
C ASN A 231 -20.46 -3.64 -1.08
N ASP A 232 -19.82 -2.90 -1.97
CA ASP A 232 -19.00 -1.76 -1.58
C ASP A 232 -19.73 -0.44 -1.79
N ARG A 233 -19.37 0.55 -0.97
CA ARG A 233 -19.77 1.94 -1.17
C ARG A 233 -18.51 2.76 -1.38
N LEU A 234 -18.29 3.20 -2.62
CA LEU A 234 -17.15 4.05 -3.01
C LEU A 234 -17.65 5.45 -3.37
N VAL A 235 -17.11 6.47 -2.73
CA VAL A 235 -17.44 7.88 -2.98
C VAL A 235 -16.15 8.63 -3.32
N GLY A 236 -16.01 9.10 -4.56
CA GLY A 236 -14.80 9.78 -5.06
C GLY A 236 -14.48 11.04 -4.27
N GLY A 237 -15.49 11.91 -4.12
CA GLY A 237 -15.32 13.19 -3.44
C GLY A 237 -15.33 14.30 -4.48
N ALA A 238 -14.35 15.22 -4.42
CA ALA A 238 -14.14 16.17 -5.50
C ALA A 238 -12.80 15.86 -6.15
N GLY A 239 -12.69 15.98 -7.47
CA GLY A 239 -11.50 15.49 -8.15
C GLY A 239 -11.88 14.83 -9.46
N ASN A 240 -10.91 14.28 -10.20
CA ASN A 240 -11.22 13.37 -11.29
C ASN A 240 -10.88 11.98 -10.79
N ASP A 241 -11.90 11.27 -10.32
CA ASP A 241 -11.71 10.06 -9.55
C ASP A 241 -11.84 8.80 -10.42
N SER A 242 -11.20 7.72 -9.99
CA SER A 242 -11.27 6.41 -10.64
C SER A 242 -11.79 5.37 -9.67
N LEU A 243 -13.05 4.98 -9.80
CA LEU A 243 -13.71 4.04 -8.90
C LEU A 243 -13.97 2.72 -9.62
N VAL A 244 -13.54 1.63 -9.01
CA VAL A 244 -13.84 0.28 -9.45
C VAL A 244 -14.48 -0.45 -8.28
N GLY A 245 -15.72 -0.90 -8.45
CA GLY A 245 -16.42 -1.70 -7.45
C GLY A 245 -15.70 -3.05 -7.29
N ASP A 246 -16.02 -3.99 -8.17
CA ASP A 246 -15.35 -5.28 -8.22
C ASP A 246 -14.16 -5.35 -9.21
N LEU A 247 -13.11 -6.10 -8.84
CA LEU A 247 -12.09 -6.53 -9.81
C LEU A 247 -12.47 -7.90 -10.41
N VAL A 248 -12.55 -7.98 -11.74
CA VAL A 248 -12.76 -9.24 -12.46
C VAL A 248 -11.50 -9.78 -13.14
N PRO A 249 -11.19 -11.09 -13.00
CA PRO A 249 -11.88 -12.05 -12.14
C PRO A 249 -11.52 -11.81 -10.66
N SER A 250 -12.53 -11.77 -9.79
CA SER A 250 -12.31 -11.73 -8.34
C SER A 250 -11.54 -12.99 -7.93
N SER A 251 -10.42 -12.81 -7.22
CA SER A 251 -9.59 -13.92 -6.72
C SER A 251 -10.35 -14.85 -5.79
N SER A 252 -11.39 -14.34 -5.12
CA SER A 252 -12.23 -15.05 -4.15
C SER A 252 -13.57 -15.49 -4.71
N GLY A 253 -13.93 -15.10 -5.94
CA GLY A 253 -15.26 -15.33 -6.51
C GLY A 253 -16.37 -14.62 -5.75
N ARG A 254 -16.00 -13.63 -4.93
CA ARG A 254 -16.90 -12.71 -4.25
C ARG A 254 -17.02 -11.48 -5.14
N THR A 255 -18.24 -11.25 -5.61
CA THR A 255 -18.67 -9.99 -6.20
C THR A 255 -19.88 -9.53 -5.41
N GLY A 256 -20.31 -8.30 -5.61
CA GLY A 256 -21.50 -7.80 -4.94
C GLY A 256 -22.20 -6.69 -5.69
N ALA A 257 -23.16 -6.10 -5.01
CA ALA A 257 -23.90 -4.95 -5.51
C ALA A 257 -23.25 -3.69 -4.94
N ASP A 258 -22.55 -2.98 -5.81
CA ASP A 258 -21.74 -1.82 -5.45
C ASP A 258 -22.50 -0.51 -5.62
N THR A 259 -22.11 0.49 -4.84
CA THR A 259 -22.53 1.88 -5.01
C THR A 259 -21.31 2.74 -5.27
N LEU A 260 -21.20 3.22 -6.50
CA LEU A 260 -20.12 4.10 -6.97
C LEU A 260 -20.67 5.50 -7.16
N VAL A 261 -20.10 6.50 -6.49
CA VAL A 261 -20.47 7.91 -6.61
C VAL A 261 -19.22 8.73 -6.91
N GLY A 262 -19.11 9.33 -8.09
CA GLY A 262 -17.96 10.16 -8.47
C GLY A 262 -17.93 11.45 -7.67
N GLY A 263 -18.88 12.34 -7.94
CA GLY A 263 -18.99 13.62 -7.24
C GLY A 263 -18.69 14.77 -8.20
N PRO A 264 -18.12 15.90 -7.74
CA PRO A 264 -17.68 16.95 -8.65
C PRO A 264 -16.36 16.66 -9.34
N GLY A 265 -16.37 16.63 -10.68
CA GLY A 265 -15.19 16.55 -11.54
C GLY A 265 -15.42 15.54 -12.66
N ASN A 266 -14.39 15.16 -13.43
CA ASN A 266 -14.61 14.23 -14.55
C ASN A 266 -14.18 12.83 -14.13
N ASP A 267 -15.15 12.02 -13.73
CA ASP A 267 -14.87 10.76 -13.04
C ASP A 267 -14.91 9.57 -14.00
N THR A 268 -14.24 8.49 -13.62
CA THR A 268 -14.26 7.20 -14.30
C THR A 268 -14.74 6.12 -13.32
N LEU A 269 -15.94 5.59 -13.55
CA LEU A 269 -16.57 4.60 -12.68
C LEU A 269 -16.76 3.28 -13.44
N ASN A 270 -16.41 2.17 -12.80
CA ASN A 270 -16.55 0.83 -13.36
C ASN A 270 -17.20 -0.13 -12.35
N GLY A 271 -18.49 -0.41 -12.54
CA GLY A 271 -19.24 -1.48 -11.86
C GLY A 271 -19.49 -2.64 -12.83
N VAL A 272 -18.44 -3.18 -13.44
CA VAL A 272 -18.57 -4.37 -14.31
C VAL A 272 -17.97 -5.55 -13.57
N ASP A 273 -18.81 -6.52 -13.20
CA ASP A 273 -18.43 -7.72 -12.46
C ASP A 273 -18.80 -9.03 -13.21
N ASN A 274 -19.55 -8.94 -14.31
CA ASN A 274 -20.11 -10.04 -15.11
C ASN A 274 -20.89 -11.09 -14.29
N ILE A 275 -21.36 -10.77 -13.09
CA ILE A 275 -22.00 -11.69 -12.11
C ILE A 275 -23.34 -11.11 -11.62
N LEU A 276 -24.00 -11.78 -10.67
CA LEU A 276 -25.22 -11.36 -10.00
C LEU A 276 -24.89 -10.32 -8.91
N GLY A 277 -24.87 -9.05 -9.31
CA GLY A 277 -24.91 -7.85 -8.48
C GLY A 277 -25.67 -6.80 -9.28
N ASN A 278 -26.39 -5.89 -8.62
CA ASN A 278 -26.99 -4.76 -9.32
C ASN A 278 -26.32 -3.51 -8.80
N ASP A 279 -25.41 -2.97 -9.59
CA ASP A 279 -24.62 -1.81 -9.19
C ASP A 279 -25.41 -0.52 -9.36
N SER A 280 -25.04 0.47 -8.55
CA SER A 280 -25.51 1.85 -8.63
C SER A 280 -24.32 2.74 -8.95
N VAL A 281 -24.25 3.22 -10.19
CA VAL A 281 -23.15 4.06 -10.68
C VAL A 281 -23.66 5.47 -10.96
N ASP A 282 -23.21 6.44 -10.16
CA ASP A 282 -23.57 7.85 -10.28
C ASP A 282 -22.32 8.69 -10.54
N GLY A 283 -22.15 9.23 -11.75
CA GLY A 283 -20.97 10.02 -12.09
C GLY A 283 -20.92 11.34 -11.32
N GLY A 284 -22.06 12.04 -11.24
CA GLY A 284 -22.19 13.26 -10.47
C GLY A 284 -22.17 14.51 -11.33
N ALA A 285 -21.31 15.47 -11.00
CA ALA A 285 -21.26 16.74 -11.70
C ALA A 285 -20.06 16.77 -12.64
N ASN A 286 -20.33 17.21 -13.88
CA ASN A 286 -19.41 17.44 -14.99
C ASN A 286 -19.52 16.37 -16.08
N THR A 287 -18.45 15.66 -16.44
CA THR A 287 -18.45 14.76 -17.59
C THR A 287 -17.80 13.46 -17.20
N ASP A 288 -18.65 12.47 -17.00
CA ASP A 288 -18.25 11.22 -16.36
C ASP A 288 -18.30 10.05 -17.33
N THR A 289 -17.37 9.11 -17.16
CA THR A 289 -17.29 7.86 -17.92
C THR A 289 -17.71 6.71 -17.03
N CYS A 290 -18.87 6.10 -17.30
CA CYS A 290 -19.43 5.06 -16.45
C CYS A 290 -19.62 3.75 -17.21
N THR A 291 -18.95 2.70 -16.76
CA THR A 291 -19.16 1.33 -17.25
C THR A 291 -19.88 0.51 -16.18
N ALA A 292 -20.89 -0.25 -16.60
CA ALA A 292 -21.67 -1.14 -15.75
C ALA A 292 -22.35 -2.19 -16.63
N ASP A 293 -22.72 -3.31 -16.04
CA ASP A 293 -23.37 -4.47 -16.67
C ASP A 293 -24.87 -4.27 -16.93
N THR A 294 -25.50 -5.32 -17.48
CA THR A 294 -26.94 -5.32 -17.76
C THR A 294 -27.72 -5.65 -16.50
N GLY A 295 -28.38 -4.66 -15.91
CA GLY A 295 -29.12 -4.81 -14.65
C GLY A 295 -28.85 -3.65 -13.71
N ASP A 296 -27.70 -3.01 -13.90
CA ASP A 296 -27.22 -1.90 -13.10
C ASP A 296 -27.93 -0.60 -13.43
N THR A 297 -27.86 0.31 -12.46
CA THR A 297 -28.36 1.67 -12.61
C THR A 297 -27.20 2.61 -12.88
N LYS A 298 -27.38 3.47 -13.90
CA LYS A 298 -26.46 4.55 -14.23
C LYS A 298 -27.21 5.88 -14.14
N SER A 299 -26.63 6.84 -13.44
CA SER A 299 -27.09 8.24 -13.41
C SER A 299 -25.93 9.18 -13.62
N LEU A 300 -26.22 10.34 -14.23
CA LEU A 300 -25.23 11.42 -14.42
C LEU A 300 -23.91 10.90 -15.04
N CYS A 301 -24.03 10.22 -16.18
CA CYS A 301 -22.92 9.65 -16.93
C CYS A 301 -23.01 10.09 -18.39
N GLU A 302 -21.96 10.71 -18.93
CA GLU A 302 -22.00 11.44 -20.20
C GLU A 302 -21.17 10.82 -21.34
N ALA A 303 -20.43 9.72 -21.09
CA ALA A 303 -19.67 9.00 -22.10
C ALA A 303 -19.63 7.48 -21.90
#